data_AF-A0A090JXC9-F1
#
_entry.id   AF-A0A090JXC9-F1
#
_cell.length_a   1.000
_cell.length_b   1.000
_cell.length_c   1.000
_cell.angle_alpha   90.00
_cell.angle_beta   90.00
_cell.angle_gamma   90.00
#
_symmetry.space_group_name_H-M   'P 1'
#
loop_
_entity.id
_entity.type
_entity.pdbx_description
1 polymer ?
#
loop_
_entity_poly.entity_id
_entity_poly.type
_entity_poly.pdbx_seq_one_letter_code
_entity_poly.pdbx_strand_id
1 'polypeptide(L)'
;MKSTIYLKCPQCREHGLLIERQGKYFCANCMYDYTQLNDDRGKLDEILLENIREGGFGFPFSAALYERVTLVSPQEAMEYVKRLAEDNNIELMPSKGSILKSLWPLLALIIVVVVVIIVAFLFVVNG
;
A
#
# COMPACT_ATOMS: atom_id res chain seq x y z
N MET A 1 1.00 4.72 -26.62
CA MET A 1 0.69 5.25 -25.28
C MET A 1 1.30 4.32 -24.25
N LYS A 2 2.16 4.83 -23.37
CA LYS A 2 2.59 4.07 -22.20
C LYS A 2 1.62 4.42 -21.08
N SER A 3 0.79 3.45 -20.72
CA SER A 3 -0.11 3.52 -19.59
C SER A 3 0.57 2.84 -18.42
N THR A 4 0.79 3.54 -17.32
CA THR A 4 1.87 3.15 -16.41
C THR A 4 1.43 2.90 -14.97
N ILE A 5 0.32 3.52 -14.51
CA ILE A 5 -0.25 3.29 -13.18
C ILE A 5 -1.78 3.44 -13.20
N TYR A 6 -2.47 2.71 -12.33
CA TYR A 6 -3.92 2.76 -12.16
C TYR A 6 -4.24 3.38 -10.80
N LEU A 7 -4.90 4.53 -10.79
CA LEU A 7 -5.16 5.28 -9.56
C LEU A 7 -6.49 6.02 -9.64
N LYS A 8 -7.05 6.36 -8.48
CA LYS A 8 -8.30 7.09 -8.40
C LYS A 8 -8.09 8.55 -8.79
N CYS A 9 -8.79 9.00 -9.83
CA CYS A 9 -8.64 10.36 -10.32
C CYS A 9 -9.32 11.37 -9.39
N PRO A 10 -8.66 12.47 -9.02
CA PRO A 10 -9.27 13.49 -8.15
C PRO A 10 -10.48 14.19 -8.80
N GLN A 11 -10.50 14.28 -10.14
CA GLN A 11 -11.52 14.99 -10.89
C GLN A 11 -12.79 14.16 -11.12
N CYS A 12 -12.65 12.99 -11.77
CA CYS A 12 -13.81 12.14 -12.08
C CYS A 12 -14.13 11.10 -10.99
N ARG A 13 -13.28 10.97 -9.95
CA ARG A 13 -13.41 10.01 -8.84
C ARG A 13 -13.43 8.53 -9.25
N GLU A 14 -13.22 8.24 -10.53
CA GLU A 14 -13.05 6.89 -11.05
C GLU A 14 -11.57 6.50 -11.02
N HIS A 15 -11.32 5.20 -10.86
CA HIS A 15 -10.00 4.65 -11.12
C HIS A 15 -9.74 4.66 -12.62
N GLY A 16 -8.62 5.27 -12.98
CA GLY A 16 -8.23 5.45 -14.37
C GLY A 16 -6.74 5.22 -14.55
N LEU A 17 -6.38 4.85 -15.77
CA LEU A 17 -4.99 4.74 -16.15
C LEU A 17 -4.38 6.14 -16.29
N LEU A 18 -3.17 6.32 -15.75
CA LEU A 18 -2.34 7.48 -16.04
C LEU A 18 -1.69 7.28 -17.42
N ILE A 19 -1.99 8.19 -18.34
CA ILE A 19 -1.46 8.17 -19.71
C ILE A 19 -0.51 9.34 -19.93
N GLU A 20 0.63 9.07 -20.55
CA GLU A 20 1.57 10.10 -20.95
C GLU A 20 1.24 10.61 -22.37
N ARG A 21 1.17 11.94 -22.54
CA ARG A 21 1.09 12.62 -23.84
C ARG A 21 1.98 13.86 -23.82
N GLN A 22 2.93 13.94 -24.75
CA GLN A 22 3.81 15.11 -24.92
C GLN A 22 4.51 15.55 -23.62
N GLY A 23 4.98 14.59 -22.80
CA GLY A 23 5.65 14.87 -21.52
C GLY A 23 4.71 15.28 -20.38
N LYS A 24 3.40 15.26 -20.60
CA LYS A 24 2.38 15.49 -19.57
C LYS A 24 1.64 14.21 -19.22
N TYR A 25 1.10 14.15 -18.01
CA TYR A 25 0.41 12.97 -17.50
C TYR A 25 -1.07 13.26 -17.29
N PHE A 26 -1.94 12.44 -17.89
CA PHE A 26 -3.39 12.64 -17.85
C PHE A 26 -4.13 11.43 -17.31
N CYS A 27 -5.31 11.67 -16.73
CA CYS A 27 -6.29 10.60 -16.48
C CYS A 27 -6.90 10.14 -17.80
N ALA A 28 -6.92 8.83 -18.07
CA ALA A 28 -7.53 8.27 -19.27
C ALA A 28 -9.06 8.52 -19.36
N ASN A 29 -9.77 8.63 -18.23
CA ASN A 29 -11.23 8.71 -18.21
C ASN A 29 -11.73 10.15 -18.47
N CYS A 30 -11.10 11.15 -17.84
CA CYS A 30 -11.57 12.54 -17.87
C CYS A 30 -10.54 13.56 -18.37
N MET A 31 -9.35 13.13 -18.81
CA MET A 31 -8.28 13.99 -19.30
C MET A 31 -7.76 15.02 -18.29
N TYR A 32 -7.96 14.78 -16.99
CA TYR A 32 -7.35 15.59 -15.92
C TYR A 32 -5.82 15.58 -16.04
N ASP A 33 -5.19 16.75 -16.11
CA ASP A 33 -3.73 16.94 -16.19
C ASP A 33 -3.12 16.84 -14.79
N TYR A 34 -2.38 15.77 -14.50
CA TYR A 34 -1.68 15.59 -13.22
C TYR A 34 -0.40 16.42 -13.15
N THR A 35 0.17 16.85 -14.28
CA THR A 35 1.41 17.63 -14.28
C THR A 35 1.21 19.00 -13.60
N GLN A 36 -0.01 19.54 -13.62
CA GLN A 36 -0.35 20.78 -12.90
C GLN A 36 -0.20 20.67 -11.38
N LEU A 37 -0.19 19.44 -10.83
CA LEU A 37 0.00 19.23 -9.38
C LEU A 37 1.43 19.54 -8.91
N ASN A 38 2.39 19.69 -9.82
CA ASN A 38 3.73 20.12 -9.43
C ASN A 38 3.72 21.56 -8.88
N ASP A 39 2.80 22.39 -9.36
CA ASP A 39 2.62 23.78 -8.93
C ASP A 39 1.76 23.88 -7.65
N ASP A 40 1.00 22.83 -7.31
CA ASP A 40 0.19 22.72 -6.09
C ASP A 40 0.55 21.47 -5.29
N ARG A 41 1.64 21.58 -4.52
CA ARG A 41 2.16 20.49 -3.70
C ARG A 41 1.19 20.04 -2.61
N GLY A 42 0.39 20.96 -2.06
CA GLY A 42 -0.62 20.60 -1.06
C GLY A 42 -1.67 19.67 -1.65
N LYS A 43 -2.17 19.99 -2.86
CA LYS A 43 -3.12 19.13 -3.56
C LYS A 43 -2.51 17.79 -3.96
N LEU A 44 -1.24 17.79 -4.36
CA LEU A 44 -0.52 16.55 -4.66
C LEU A 44 -0.48 15.63 -3.42
N ASP A 45 -0.06 16.16 -2.27
CA ASP A 45 0.02 15.39 -1.03
C ASP A 45 -1.35 14.81 -0.61
N GLU A 46 -2.43 15.59 -0.74
CA GLU A 46 -3.79 15.09 -0.49
C GLU A 46 -4.13 13.87 -1.36
N ILE A 47 -3.80 13.92 -2.65
CA ILE A 47 -4.07 12.83 -3.61
C ILE A 47 -3.22 11.60 -3.31
N LEU A 48 -1.96 11.80 -2.95
CA LEU A 48 -1.06 10.71 -2.53
C LEU A 48 -1.63 10.03 -1.28
N LEU A 49 -2.02 10.80 -0.27
CA LEU A 49 -2.62 10.27 0.96
C LEU A 49 -3.95 9.54 0.70
N GLU A 50 -4.81 10.05 -0.20
CA GLU A 50 -6.04 9.36 -0.60
C GLU A 50 -5.71 7.98 -1.19
N ASN A 51 -4.77 7.91 -2.14
CA ASN A 51 -4.37 6.65 -2.76
C ASN A 51 -3.69 5.68 -1.78
N ILE A 52 -2.81 6.16 -0.90
CA ILE A 52 -2.16 5.30 0.11
C ILE A 52 -3.20 4.65 1.03
N ARG A 53 -4.23 5.41 1.46
CA ARG A 53 -5.30 4.92 2.34
C ARG A 53 -6.20 3.88 1.69
N GLU A 54 -6.27 3.80 0.35
CA GLU A 54 -6.97 2.71 -0.33
C GLU A 54 -6.30 1.34 -0.08
N GLY A 55 -5.04 1.33 0.36
CA GLY A 55 -4.28 0.13 0.66
C GLY A 55 -3.81 -0.60 -0.61
N GLY A 56 -3.29 -1.82 -0.44
CA GLY A 56 -2.78 -2.64 -1.55
C GLY A 56 -1.64 -1.96 -2.31
N PHE A 57 -1.89 -1.59 -3.57
CA PHE A 57 -0.91 -0.89 -4.42
C PHE A 57 -0.93 0.64 -4.29
N GLY A 58 -1.70 1.19 -3.36
CA GLY A 58 -1.79 2.64 -3.13
C GLY A 58 -0.44 3.32 -2.90
N PHE A 59 0.43 2.71 -2.09
CA PHE A 59 1.78 3.22 -1.84
C PHE A 59 2.68 3.25 -3.09
N PRO A 60 2.93 2.14 -3.81
CA PRO A 60 3.78 2.16 -4.99
C PRO A 60 3.20 3.04 -6.12
N PHE A 61 1.88 3.13 -6.25
CA PHE A 61 1.26 4.03 -7.24
C PHE A 61 1.41 5.51 -6.87
N SER A 62 1.34 5.84 -5.58
CA SER A 62 1.58 7.20 -5.09
C SER A 62 3.03 7.61 -5.32
N ALA A 63 4.01 6.74 -5.01
CA ALA A 63 5.41 7.00 -5.30
C ALA A 63 5.65 7.25 -6.80
N ALA A 64 5.08 6.40 -7.66
CA ALA A 64 5.23 6.54 -9.11
C ALA A 64 4.45 7.75 -9.69
N LEU A 65 3.39 8.23 -9.03
CA LEU A 65 2.73 9.48 -9.41
C LEU A 65 3.63 10.67 -9.04
N TYR A 66 4.17 10.69 -7.82
CA TYR A 66 5.06 11.77 -7.36
C TYR A 66 6.30 11.88 -8.25
N GLU A 67 6.99 10.76 -8.51
CA GLU A 67 8.14 10.69 -9.43
C GLU A 67 7.85 11.37 -10.77
N ARG A 68 6.69 11.09 -11.37
CA ARG A 68 6.31 11.61 -12.69
C ARG A 68 5.94 13.08 -12.68
N VAL A 69 5.25 13.52 -11.64
CA VAL A 69 4.80 14.91 -11.53
C VAL A 69 5.98 15.82 -11.19
N THR A 70 6.91 15.36 -10.36
CA THR A 70 7.99 16.19 -9.81
C THR A 70 9.34 15.94 -10.46
N LEU A 71 9.46 14.93 -11.31
CA LEU A 71 10.67 14.55 -12.05
C LEU A 71 11.89 14.24 -11.15
N VAL A 72 11.64 13.81 -9.91
CA VAL A 72 12.68 13.36 -8.98
C VAL A 72 13.05 11.90 -9.28
N SER A 73 14.12 11.42 -8.66
CA SER A 73 14.49 10.00 -8.79
C SER A 73 13.43 9.08 -8.16
N PRO A 74 13.27 7.83 -8.64
CA PRO A 74 12.35 6.86 -8.03
C PRO A 74 12.61 6.63 -6.53
N GLN A 75 13.87 6.72 -6.11
CA GLN A 75 14.28 6.56 -4.71
C GLN A 75 13.80 7.72 -3.85
N GLU A 76 14.00 8.96 -4.31
CA GLU A 76 13.49 10.16 -3.64
C GLU A 76 11.97 10.17 -3.57
N ALA A 77 11.29 9.75 -4.64
CA ALA A 77 9.83 9.67 -4.65
C ALA A 77 9.30 8.66 -3.63
N MET A 78 9.93 7.48 -3.56
CA MET A 78 9.58 6.44 -2.59
C MET A 78 9.78 6.94 -1.15
N GLU A 79 10.92 7.58 -0.89
CA GLU A 79 11.24 8.11 0.43
C GLU A 79 10.30 9.25 0.84
N TYR A 80 9.98 10.15 -0.09
CA TYR A 80 9.02 11.22 0.14
C TYR A 80 7.65 10.68 0.53
N VAL A 81 7.09 9.78 -0.30
CA VAL A 81 5.77 9.20 -0.05
C VAL A 81 5.75 8.36 1.23
N LYS A 82 6.87 7.71 1.56
CA LYS A 82 7.02 6.98 2.82
C LYS A 82 6.92 7.92 4.02
N ARG A 83 7.71 9.00 4.03
CA ARG A 83 7.68 10.01 5.10
C ARG A 83 6.31 10.66 5.21
N LEU A 84 5.71 11.03 4.08
CA LEU A 84 4.36 11.61 4.02
C LEU A 84 3.32 10.70 4.70
N ALA A 85 3.39 9.38 4.47
CA ALA A 85 2.51 8.43 5.14
C ALA A 85 2.81 8.29 6.63
N GLU A 86 4.07 8.24 7.03
CA GLU A 86 4.51 8.18 8.44
C GLU A 86 4.04 9.41 9.23
N ASP A 87 4.25 10.61 8.67
CA ASP A 87 3.80 11.89 9.25
C ASP A 87 2.27 11.96 9.42
N ASN A 88 1.54 11.23 8.58
CA ASN A 88 0.07 11.11 8.62
C ASN A 88 -0.43 9.85 9.34
N ASN A 89 0.45 9.11 10.03
CA ASN A 89 0.13 7.88 10.78
C ASN A 89 -0.56 6.79 9.92
N ILE A 90 -0.19 6.68 8.64
CA ILE A 90 -0.72 5.65 7.74
C ILE A 90 0.25 4.47 7.69
N GLU A 91 -0.24 3.28 8.06
CA GLU A 91 0.55 2.04 8.01
C GLU A 91 0.68 1.55 6.55
N LEU A 92 1.88 1.65 5.98
CA LEU A 92 2.14 1.32 4.56
C LEU A 92 2.18 -0.19 4.25
N MET A 93 2.44 -1.00 5.28
CA MET A 93 2.42 -2.45 5.21
C MET A 93 1.78 -2.96 6.51
N PRO A 94 1.00 -4.06 6.47
CA PRO A 94 0.62 -4.71 7.71
C PRO A 94 1.90 -5.10 8.45
N SER A 95 2.08 -4.54 9.64
CA SER A 95 3.13 -4.93 10.59
C SER A 95 3.29 -6.46 10.60
N LYS A 96 4.53 -6.96 10.56
CA LYS A 96 4.86 -8.39 10.69
C LYS A 96 4.18 -9.05 11.90
N GLY A 97 3.77 -8.25 12.91
CA GLY A 97 3.00 -8.71 14.06
C GLY A 97 1.56 -9.15 13.76
N SER A 98 0.95 -8.69 12.66
CA SER A 98 -0.42 -9.07 12.27
C SER A 98 -0.51 -10.54 11.83
N ILE A 99 0.48 -11.01 11.07
CA ILE A 99 0.56 -12.41 10.63
C ILE A 99 0.79 -13.33 11.84
N LEU A 100 1.67 -12.93 12.77
CA LEU A 100 1.94 -13.71 13.98
C LEU A 100 0.70 -13.79 14.92
N LYS A 101 -0.06 -12.70 15.06
CA LYS A 101 -1.33 -12.68 15.80
C LYS A 101 -2.38 -13.60 15.18
N SER A 102 -2.45 -13.66 13.85
CA SER A 102 -3.39 -14.52 13.15
C SER A 102 -3.05 -16.01 13.25
N LEU A 103 -1.76 -16.37 13.39
CA LEU A 103 -1.29 -17.75 13.53
C LEU A 103 -1.26 -18.26 14.99
N TRP A 104 -1.31 -17.36 15.97
CA TRP A 104 -1.30 -17.68 17.40
C TRP A 104 -2.41 -18.65 17.85
N PRO A 105 -3.70 -18.50 17.45
CA PRO A 105 -4.74 -19.47 17.84
C PRO A 105 -4.50 -20.86 17.25
N LEU A 106 -3.92 -20.95 16.04
CA LEU A 106 -3.61 -22.23 15.40
C LEU A 106 -2.45 -22.95 16.12
N LEU A 107 -1.40 -22.21 16.47
CA LEU A 107 -0.26 -22.73 17.23
C LEU A 107 -0.66 -23.18 18.64
N ALA A 108 -1.51 -22.40 19.32
CA ALA A 108 -2.03 -22.74 20.65
C ALA A 108 -2.83 -24.06 20.62
N LEU A 109 -3.67 -24.27 19.60
CA LEU A 109 -4.42 -25.50 19.41
C LEU A 109 -3.50 -26.72 19.27
N ILE A 110 -2.46 -26.61 18.43
CA ILE A 110 -1.48 -27.70 18.21
C ILE A 110 -0.79 -28.07 19.52
N ILE A 111 -0.37 -27.08 20.31
CA ILE A 111 0.29 -27.32 21.61
C ILE A 111 -0.64 -28.08 22.56
N VAL A 112 -1.92 -27.68 22.67
CA VAL A 112 -2.89 -28.38 23.53
C VAL A 112 -3.08 -29.83 23.09
N VAL A 113 -3.24 -30.07 21.79
CA VAL A 113 -3.41 -31.43 21.25
C VAL A 113 -2.18 -32.30 21.55
N VAL A 114 -0.97 -31.77 21.34
CA VAL A 114 0.28 -32.48 21.64
C VAL A 114 0.38 -32.82 23.13
N VAL A 115 0.06 -31.88 24.03
CA VAL A 115 0.07 -32.13 25.48
C VAL A 115 -0.91 -33.23 25.87
N VAL A 116 -2.14 -33.20 25.33
CA VAL A 116 -3.15 -34.25 25.60
C VAL A 116 -2.66 -35.62 25.14
N ILE A 117 -2.04 -35.71 23.96
CA ILE A 117 -1.48 -36.96 23.44
C ILE A 117 -0.35 -37.47 24.33
N ILE A 118 0.58 -36.61 24.74
CA ILE A 118 1.70 -36.98 25.62
C ILE A 118 1.18 -37.50 26.97
N VAL A 119 0.21 -36.80 27.57
CA VAL A 119 -0.39 -37.22 28.84
C VAL A 119 -1.07 -38.58 28.68
N ALA A 120 -1.90 -38.77 27.65
CA ALA A 120 -2.55 -40.05 27.38
C ALA A 120 -1.52 -41.18 27.19
N PHE A 121 -0.42 -40.92 26.47
CA PHE A 121 0.64 -41.90 26.25
C PHE A 121 1.37 -42.27 27.55
N LEU A 122 1.66 -41.30 28.42
CA LEU A 122 2.27 -41.55 29.73
C LEU A 122 1.37 -42.38 30.66
N PHE A 123 0.05 -42.17 30.62
CA PHE A 123 -0.91 -42.98 31.37
C PHE A 123 -1.05 -44.41 30.85
N VAL A 124 -0.94 -44.62 29.53
CA VAL A 124 -0.97 -45.97 28.93
C VAL A 124 0.32 -46.75 29.18
N VAL A 125 1.48 -46.08 29.16
CA VAL A 125 2.78 -46.75 29.35
C VAL A 125 3.06 -47.07 30.83
N ASN A 126 2.53 -46.29 31.77
CA ASN A 126 2.75 -46.49 33.22
C ASN A 126 1.54 -47.11 33.95
N GLY A 127 0.52 -47.54 33.21
CA GLY A 127 -0.71 -48.16 33.74
C GLY A 127 -0.74 -49.67 33.61
#